data_AF-A0A932YM04-F1
#
_entry.id   AF-A0A932YM04-F1
#
_cell.length_a   1.000
_cell.length_b   1.000
_cell.length_c   1.000
_cell.angle_alpha   90.00
_cell.angle_beta   90.00
_cell.angle_gamma   90.00
#
_symmetry.space_group_name_H-M   'P 1'
#
loop_
_entity.id
_entity.type
_entity.pdbx_description
1 polymer ?
#
loop_
_entity_poly.entity_id
_entity_poly.type
_entity_poly.pdbx_seq_one_letter_code
_entity_poly.pdbx_strand_id
1 'polypeptide(L)' 'MNQQLLIGIVIGVILGAAAGFYFGYDIGWEKAVASLEAEAASGNEAVNPFENVTTNPLEDVKTNPYQDVKTNPFE' A
#
# COMPACT_ATOMS: atom_id res chain seq x y z
N MET A 1 13.79 -33.44 40.12
CA MET A 1 13.56 -32.01 39.82
C MET A 1 12.81 -31.42 41.01
N ASN A 2 13.30 -30.34 41.62
CA ASN A 2 12.71 -29.82 42.85
C ASN A 2 11.32 -29.22 42.56
N GLN A 3 10.27 -29.74 43.19
CA GLN A 3 8.88 -29.36 42.92
C GLN A 3 8.65 -27.85 43.17
N GLN A 4 9.34 -27.29 44.17
CA GLN A 4 9.29 -25.85 44.46
C GLN A 4 9.90 -24.99 43.34
N LEU A 5 10.94 -25.48 42.68
CA LEU A 5 11.57 -24.79 41.54
C LEU A 5 10.64 -24.82 40.32
N LEU A 6 9.94 -25.93 40.11
CA LEU A 6 8.98 -26.08 39.00
C LEU A 6 7.77 -25.16 39.19
N ILE A 7 7.24 -25.06 40.41
CA ILE A 7 6.16 -24.13 40.77
C ILE A 7 6.61 -22.68 40.56
N GLY A 8 7.83 -22.33 40.98
CA GLY A 8 8.38 -20.99 40.78
C GLY A 8 8.47 -20.58 39.31
N ILE A 9 8.91 -21.51 38.44
CA ILE A 9 8.97 -21.28 36.98
C ILE A 9 7.56 -21.07 36.41
N VAL A 10 6.59 -21.91 36.77
CA VAL A 10 5.22 -21.80 36.26
C VAL A 10 4.58 -20.47 36.64
N ILE A 11 4.75 -20.03 37.89
CA ILE A 11 4.24 -18.73 38.34
C ILE A 11 4.91 -17.58 37.59
N GLY A 12 6.23 -17.64 37.40
CA GLY A 12 6.98 -16.64 36.65
C GLY A 12 6.51 -16.51 35.21
N VAL A 13 6.25 -17.63 34.53
CA VAL A 13 5.75 -17.64 33.15
C VAL A 13 4.35 -17.04 33.06
N ILE A 14 3.44 -17.37 33.98
CA ILE A 14 2.07 -16.85 33.97
C ILE A 14 2.07 -15.33 34.19
N LEU A 15 2.83 -14.85 35.19
CA LEU A 15 2.92 -13.42 35.47
C LEU A 15 3.59 -12.65 34.33
N GLY A 16 4.65 -13.21 33.74
CA GLY A 16 5.33 -12.61 32.58
C GLY A 16 4.42 -12.54 31.36
N ALA A 17 3.62 -13.59 31.09
CA ALA A 17 2.67 -13.60 29.99
C ALA A 17 1.53 -12.60 30.20
N ALA A 18 1.00 -12.48 31.41
CA ALA A 18 -0.06 -11.52 31.74
C ALA A 18 0.43 -10.07 31.62
N ALA A 19 1.62 -9.77 32.16
CA ALA A 19 2.24 -8.45 32.01
C ALA A 19 2.55 -8.14 30.54
N GLY A 20 3.14 -9.10 29.81
CA GLY A 20 3.44 -8.94 28.39
C GLY A 20 2.20 -8.72 27.54
N PHE A 21 1.09 -9.39 27.84
CA PHE A 21 -0.19 -9.19 27.14
C PHE A 21 -0.76 -7.79 27.42
N TYR A 22 -0.76 -7.37 28.69
CA TYR A 22 -1.28 -6.06 29.10
C TYR A 22 -0.49 -4.91 28.46
N PHE A 23 0.84 -4.90 28.62
CA PHE A 23 1.69 -3.86 28.05
C PHE A 23 1.77 -3.92 26.52
N GLY A 24 1.69 -5.12 25.93
CA GLY A 24 1.73 -5.31 24.49
C GLY A 24 0.46 -4.84 23.79
N TYR A 25 -0.71 -5.08 24.39
CA TYR A 25 -1.99 -4.68 23.80
C TYR A 25 -2.15 -3.15 23.79
N ASP A 26 -1.93 -2.49 24.93
CA ASP A 26 -2.14 -1.05 25.04
C ASP A 26 -1.12 -0.25 24.20
N ILE A 27 0.17 -0.58 24.29
CA ILE A 27 1.23 0.18 23.61
C ILE A 27 1.34 -0.20 22.13
N GLY A 28 1.07 -1.46 21.80
CA GLY A 28 1.17 -1.97 20.42
C GLY A 28 0.01 -1.54 19.54
N TRP A 29 -1.21 -1.55 20.08
CA TRP A 29 -2.41 -1.18 19.33
C TRP A 29 -2.44 0.31 19.01
N GLU A 30 -2.15 1.18 19.98
CA GLU A 30 -2.12 2.63 19.75
C GLU A 30 -1.06 3.02 18.71
N LYS A 31 0.13 2.41 18.77
CA LYS A 31 1.18 2.67 17.78
C LYS A 31 0.81 2.17 16.38
N ALA A 32 0.16 1.02 16.27
CA ALA A 32 -0.28 0.48 14.99
C ALA A 32 -1.37 1.35 14.35
N VAL A 33 -2.34 1.80 15.15
CA VAL A 33 -3.39 2.73 14.69
C VAL A 33 -2.77 4.07 14.28
N ALA A 34 -1.86 4.63 15.10
CA ALA A 34 -1.19 5.89 14.78
C ALA A 34 -0.31 5.79 13.51
N SER A 35 0.35 4.67 13.27
CA SER A 35 1.11 4.46 12.03
C SER A 35 0.21 4.31 10.81
N LEU A 36 -0.93 3.63 10.95
CA LEU A 36 -1.91 3.49 9.86
C LEU A 36 -2.55 4.84 9.52
N GLU A 37 -2.85 5.66 10.53
CA GLU A 37 -3.39 7.01 10.36
C GLU A 37 -2.35 7.96 9.75
N ALA A 38 -1.08 7.83 10.14
CA ALA A 38 0.03 8.57 9.52
C ALA A 38 0.26 8.17 8.05
N GLU A 39 0.10 6.90 7.71
CA GLU A 39 0.27 6.38 6.34
C GLU A 39 -0.94 6.72 5.44
N ALA A 40 -2.14 6.78 6.02
CA ALA A 40 -3.34 7.29 5.37
C ALA A 40 -3.29 8.82 5.17
N ALA A 41 -2.70 9.57 6.12
CA ALA A 41 -2.48 11.01 6.02
C ALA A 41 -1.33 11.37 5.08
N SER A 42 -0.33 10.49 4.92
CA SER A 42 0.66 10.57 3.85
C SER A 42 0.08 10.12 2.51
N GLY A 43 -1.24 10.23 2.36
CA GLY A 43 -2.00 9.97 1.15
C GLY A 43 -1.15 10.36 -0.03
N ASN A 44 -0.55 9.34 -0.62
CA ASN A 44 -0.07 9.42 -1.97
C ASN A 44 -1.39 9.49 -2.72
N GLU A 45 -1.91 10.71 -2.85
CA GLU A 45 -3.03 11.01 -3.73
C GLU A 45 -2.66 10.24 -4.99
N ALA A 46 -3.44 9.22 -5.31
CA ALA A 46 -3.24 8.47 -6.53
C ALA A 46 -3.67 9.45 -7.63
N VAL A 47 -2.82 10.45 -7.89
CA VAL A 47 -3.01 11.49 -8.88
C VAL A 47 -3.03 10.71 -10.15
N ASN A 48 -4.24 10.46 -10.65
CA ASN A 48 -4.41 9.76 -11.89
C ASN A 48 -3.81 10.70 -12.95
N PRO A 49 -2.68 10.33 -13.58
CA PRO A 49 -2.00 11.22 -14.51
C PRO A 49 -2.85 11.50 -15.76
N PHE A 50 -3.97 10.79 -15.92
CA PHE A 50 -4.93 10.93 -17.00
C PHE A 50 -6.22 11.65 -16.59
N GLU A 51 -6.37 12.12 -15.34
CA GLU A 51 -7.58 12.80 -14.87
C GLU A 51 -7.92 14.05 -15.70
N ASN A 52 -6.90 14.74 -16.21
CA ASN A 52 -7.06 15.95 -17.02
C ASN A 52 -7.02 15.69 -18.54
N VAL A 53 -7.03 14.43 -18.99
CA VAL A 53 -6.99 14.11 -20.43
C VAL A 53 -8.41 13.94 -20.95
N THR A 54 -8.97 15.01 -21.52
CA THR A 54 -10.35 15.03 -22.04
C THR A 54 -10.45 14.83 -23.56
N THR A 55 -9.33 14.87 -24.28
CA THR A 55 -9.29 14.89 -25.76
C THR A 55 -8.34 13.83 -26.32
N ASN A 56 -8.69 13.26 -27.48
CA ASN A 56 -7.81 12.34 -28.19
C ASN A 56 -6.81 13.15 -29.05
N PRO A 57 -5.49 12.95 -28.90
CA PRO A 57 -4.47 13.63 -29.73
C PRO A 57 -4.62 13.44 -31.25
N LEU A 58 -5.39 12.44 -31.69
CA LEU A 58 -5.65 12.13 -33.10
C LEU A 58 -7.06 12.52 -33.56
N GLU A 59 -7.83 13.25 -32.76
CA GLU A 59 -9.22 13.63 -33.07
C GLU A 59 -9.33 14.42 -34.39
N ASP A 60 -8.32 15.23 -34.72
CA ASP A 60 -8.29 16.05 -35.92
C ASP A 60 -7.60 15.39 -37.14
N VAL A 61 -7.00 14.21 -36.97
CA VAL A 61 -6.25 13.55 -38.06
C VAL A 61 -7.19 12.69 -38.90
N LYS A 62 -7.81 13.29 -39.91
CA LYS A 62 -8.73 12.60 -40.85
C LYS A 62 -8.10 12.24 -42.19
N THR A 63 -6.94 12.81 -42.50
CA THR A 63 -6.28 12.66 -43.81
C THR A 63 -5.16 11.62 -43.75
N ASN A 64 -5.11 10.75 -44.74
CA ASN A 64 -4.02 9.79 -44.89
C ASN A 64 -2.77 10.53 -45.42
N PRO A 65 -1.61 10.45 -44.74
CA PRO A 65 -0.38 11.12 -45.19
C PRO A 65 0.14 10.64 -46.55
N TYR A 66 -0.36 9.51 -47.06
CA TYR A 66 0.02 8.95 -48.36
C TYR A 66 -1.08 9.09 -49.43
N GLN A 67 -2.13 9.88 -49.18
CA GLN A 67 -3.24 10.05 -50.13
C GLN A 67 -2.79 10.56 -51.51
N ASP A 68 -1.70 11.34 -51.54
CA ASP A 68 -1.17 11.99 -52.75
C ASP A 68 0.01 11.25 -53.36
N VAL A 69 0.35 10.06 -52.85
CA VAL A 69 1.44 9.26 -53.43
C VAL A 69 0.92 8.47 -54.63
N LYS A 70 1.63 8.61 -55.76
CA LYS A 70 1.38 7.82 -56.96
C LYS A 70 1.60 6.35 -56.63
N THR A 71 0.52 5.58 -56.57
CA THR A 71 0.56 4.13 -56.35
C THR A 71 1.23 3.41 -57.52
N ASN A 72 1.18 4.01 -58.71
CA ASN A 72 1.86 3.54 -59.90
C ASN A 72 2.98 4.53 -60.31
N PRO A 73 4.26 4.14 -60.23
CA PRO A 73 5.39 4.98 -60.62
C PRO A 73 5.58 5.12 -62.14
N PHE A 74 4.75 4.44 -62.96
CA PHE A 74 4.83 4.46 -64.42
C PHE A 74 3.61 5.12 -65.11
N GLU A 75 2.66 5.66 -64.34
CA GLU A 75 1.74 6.71 -64.80
C GLU A 75 2.43 8.08 -64.74
#